data_AF-A0A2L0TYA0-F1
#
_entry.id   AF-A0A2L0TYA0-F1
#
_cell.length_a   1.000
_cell.length_b   1.000
_cell.length_c   1.000
_cell.angle_alpha   90.00
_cell.angle_beta   90.00
_cell.angle_gamma   90.00
#
_symmetry.space_group_name_H-M   'P 1'
#
loop_
_entity.id
_entity.type
_entity.pdbx_description
1 polymer ?
#
loop_
_entity_poly.entity_id
_entity_poly.type
_entity_poly.pdbx_seq_one_letter_code
_entity_poly.pdbx_strand_id
1 'polypeptide(L)'
;MMERIVGGLVMAVLWLGIWLSPMLLTMAMSSLVVWGWLGADYLVNHVAMVLILAAGMGLVPACWLSERVRKGRGLIHFHGMLMNNKELNKP
;
A
#
# COMPACT_ATOMS: atom_id res chain seq x y z
N MET A 1 7.55 25.07 14.76
CA MET A 1 8.54 24.28 13.99
C MET A 1 8.28 22.78 14.14
N MET A 2 8.17 22.25 15.37
CA MET A 2 7.82 20.85 15.64
C MET A 2 6.52 20.39 14.95
N GLU A 3 5.44 21.17 15.03
CA GLU A 3 4.15 20.79 14.40
C GLU A 3 4.23 20.61 12.88
N ARG A 4 5.10 21.39 12.22
CA ARG A 4 5.32 21.29 10.77
C ARG A 4 6.12 20.05 10.39
N ILE A 5 7.06 19.63 11.25
CA ILE A 5 7.83 18.39 11.09
C ILE A 5 6.93 17.18 11.32
N VAL A 6 6.12 17.21 12.39
CA VAL A 6 5.17 16.14 12.71
C VAL A 6 4.14 15.98 11.60
N GLY A 7 3.56 17.09 11.11
CA GLY A 7 2.63 17.04 9.97
C GLY A 7 3.26 16.45 8.70
N GLY A 8 4.50 16.82 8.40
CA GLY A 8 5.25 16.24 7.28
C GLY A 8 5.51 14.74 7.44
N LEU A 9 5.89 14.30 8.65
CA LEU A 9 6.14 12.90 8.97
C LEU A 9 4.86 12.06 8.85
N VAL A 10 3.74 12.53 9.39
CA VAL A 10 2.44 11.87 9.30
C VAL A 10 2.03 11.71 7.84
N MET A 11 2.20 12.75 7.03
CA MET A 11 1.89 12.70 5.60
C MET A 11 2.76 11.67 4.86
N ALA A 12 4.06 11.61 5.19
CA ALA A 12 4.98 10.64 4.61
C ALA A 12 4.60 9.19 4.97
N VAL A 13 4.26 8.93 6.24
CA VAL A 13 3.83 7.61 6.73
C VAL A 13 2.54 7.18 6.05
N LEU A 14 1.56 8.08 5.92
CA LEU A 14 0.30 7.78 5.23
C LEU A 14 0.53 7.45 3.75
N TRP A 15 1.40 8.19 3.07
CA TRP A 15 1.77 7.91 1.68
C TRP A 15 2.47 6.57 1.52
N LEU A 16 3.40 6.27 2.42
CA LEU A 16 4.10 5.00 2.46
C LEU A 16 3.11 3.86 2.68
N GLY A 17 2.17 4.00 3.61
CA GLY A 17 1.11 3.02 3.85
C GLY A 17 0.25 2.75 2.61
N ILE A 18 -0.10 3.79 1.84
CA ILE A 18 -0.86 3.64 0.59
C ILE A 18 -0.06 2.92 -0.49
N TRP A 19 1.25 3.12 -0.55
CA TRP A 19 2.12 2.41 -1.48
C TRP A 19 2.37 0.96 -1.07
N LEU A 20 2.60 0.73 0.22
CA LEU A 20 2.92 -0.60 0.75
C LEU A 20 1.73 -1.54 0.69
N SER A 21 0.51 -1.04 0.93
CA SER A 21 -0.71 -1.86 0.98
C SER A 21 -0.95 -2.71 -0.28
N PRO A 22 -1.01 -2.12 -1.49
CA PRO A 22 -1.18 -2.90 -2.72
C PRO A 22 0.01 -3.79 -3.05
N MET A 23 1.25 -3.38 -2.73
CA MET A 23 2.44 -4.22 -2.93
C MET A 23 2.42 -5.46 -2.04
N LEU A 24 2.12 -5.29 -0.74
CA LEU A 24 2.01 -6.40 0.19
C LEU A 24 0.86 -7.33 -0.18
N LEU A 25 -0.26 -6.77 -0.64
CA LEU A 25 -1.40 -7.55 -1.10
C LEU A 25 -1.05 -8.40 -2.33
N THR A 26 -0.37 -7.83 -3.33
CA THR A 26 0.06 -8.59 -4.52
C THR A 26 1.10 -9.63 -4.15
N MET A 27 2.06 -9.32 -3.28
CA MET A 27 3.02 -10.28 -2.76
C MET A 27 2.33 -11.47 -2.08
N ALA A 28 1.40 -11.21 -1.17
CA ALA A 28 0.65 -12.26 -0.49
C ALA A 28 -0.18 -13.11 -1.46
N MET A 29 -0.92 -12.48 -2.38
CA MET A 29 -1.70 -13.19 -3.39
C MET A 29 -0.83 -14.04 -4.31
N SER A 30 0.28 -13.50 -4.81
CA SER A 30 1.22 -14.24 -5.66
C SER A 30 1.85 -15.41 -4.90
N SER A 31 2.23 -15.22 -3.63
CA SER A 31 2.73 -16.32 -2.80
C SER A 31 1.69 -17.42 -2.62
N LEU A 32 0.41 -17.09 -2.37
CA LEU A 32 -0.67 -18.07 -2.25
C LEU A 32 -0.92 -18.82 -3.57
N VAL A 33 -0.90 -18.11 -4.71
CA VAL A 33 -1.08 -18.73 -6.02
C VAL A 33 0.07 -19.68 -6.36
N VAL A 34 1.32 -19.25 -6.14
CA VAL A 34 2.50 -20.08 -6.39
C VAL A 34 2.52 -21.28 -5.45
N TRP A 35 2.20 -21.08 -4.18
CA TRP A 35 2.09 -22.18 -3.22
C TRP A 35 1.02 -23.19 -3.63
N GLY A 36 -0.16 -22.72 -4.02
CA GLY A 36 -1.28 -23.57 -4.42
C GLY A 36 -1.07 -24.32 -5.74
N TRP A 37 -0.30 -23.75 -6.68
CA TRP A 37 -0.11 -24.33 -8.01
C TRP A 37 1.20 -25.10 -8.18
N LEU A 38 2.30 -24.57 -7.65
CA LEU A 38 3.66 -25.09 -7.83
C LEU A 38 4.22 -25.75 -6.55
N GLY A 39 3.52 -25.63 -5.43
CA GLY A 39 3.91 -26.21 -4.16
C GLY A 39 4.85 -25.34 -3.33
N ALA A 40 5.05 -25.76 -2.07
CA ALA A 40 5.83 -25.00 -1.09
C ALA A 40 7.32 -24.95 -1.44
N ASP A 41 7.90 -26.07 -1.90
CA ASP A 41 9.32 -26.16 -2.22
C ASP A 41 9.72 -25.20 -3.35
N TYR A 42 8.85 -25.06 -4.36
CA TYR A 42 9.07 -24.10 -5.45
C TYR A 42 9.02 -22.65 -4.93
N LEU A 43 8.02 -22.32 -4.11
CA LEU A 43 7.85 -20.98 -3.55
C LEU A 43 9.07 -20.59 -2.70
N VAL A 44 9.55 -21.47 -1.84
CA VAL A 44 10.70 -21.19 -0.97
C VAL A 44 11.98 -21.00 -1.80
N ASN A 45 12.21 -21.85 -2.80
CA ASN A 45 13.38 -21.74 -3.67
C ASN A 45 13.38 -20.48 -4.55
N HIS A 46 12.20 -19.95 -4.88
CA HIS A 46 12.05 -18.78 -5.76
C HIS A 46 11.43 -17.57 -5.05
N VAL A 47 11.46 -17.54 -3.71
CA VAL A 47 10.71 -16.53 -2.93
C VAL A 47 11.08 -15.11 -3.33
N ALA A 48 12.38 -14.82 -3.49
CA ALA A 48 12.84 -13.49 -3.87
C ALA A 48 12.29 -13.07 -5.25
N MET A 49 12.32 -13.97 -6.23
CA MET A 49 11.82 -13.71 -7.58
C MET A 49 10.30 -13.47 -7.57
N VAL A 50 9.55 -14.31 -6.87
CA VAL A 50 8.09 -14.18 -6.73
C VAL A 50 7.73 -12.85 -6.08
N LEU A 51 8.43 -12.48 -5.01
CA LEU A 51 8.19 -11.24 -4.28
C LEU A 51 8.54 -9.99 -5.10
N ILE A 52 9.66 -9.99 -5.83
CA ILE A 52 10.07 -8.86 -6.69
C ILE A 52 9.06 -8.66 -7.83
N LEU A 53 8.66 -9.74 -8.50
CA LEU A 53 7.65 -9.68 -9.57
C LEU A 53 6.31 -9.20 -9.03
N ALA A 54 5.88 -9.72 -7.88
CA ALA A 54 4.62 -9.33 -7.26
C ALA A 54 4.63 -7.88 -6.77
N ALA A 55 5.74 -7.40 -6.21
CA ALA A 55 5.92 -5.99 -5.84
C ALA A 55 5.89 -5.09 -7.09
N GLY A 56 6.54 -5.51 -8.19
CA GLY A 56 6.48 -4.85 -9.48
C GLY A 56 5.05 -4.73 -10.03
N MET A 57 4.27 -5.79 -9.94
CA MET A 57 2.85 -5.78 -10.31
C MET A 57 2.02 -4.89 -9.37
N GLY A 58 2.36 -4.85 -8.08
CA GLY A 58 1.72 -4.01 -7.06
C GLY A 58 1.98 -2.51 -7.21
N LEU A 59 3.02 -2.10 -7.94
CA LEU A 59 3.26 -0.68 -8.26
C LEU A 59 2.14 -0.07 -9.09
N VAL A 60 1.53 -0.83 -10.00
CA VAL A 60 0.47 -0.32 -10.88
C VAL A 60 -0.76 0.14 -10.06
N PRO A 61 -1.37 -0.70 -9.19
CA PRO A 61 -2.44 -0.25 -8.32
C PRO A 61 -1.98 0.78 -7.28
N ALA A 62 -0.72 0.76 -6.83
CA ALA A 62 -0.17 1.80 -5.96
C ALA A 62 -0.17 3.19 -6.62
N CYS A 63 0.33 3.28 -7.86
CA CYS A 63 0.33 4.51 -8.64
C CYS A 63 -1.09 4.99 -8.95
N TRP A 64 -1.97 4.07 -9.34
CA TRP A 64 -3.38 4.39 -9.60
C TRP A 64 -4.09 4.93 -8.35
N LEU A 65 -3.91 4.26 -7.21
CA LEU A 65 -4.48 4.69 -5.93
C LEU A 65 -3.92 6.05 -5.50
N SER A 66 -2.62 6.27 -5.72
CA SER A 66 -1.96 7.55 -5.47
C SER A 66 -2.60 8.68 -6.27
N GLU A 67 -2.83 8.46 -7.56
CA GLU A 67 -3.47 9.46 -8.42
C GLU A 67 -4.93 9.72 -8.01
N ARG A 68 -5.67 8.67 -7.62
CA ARG A 68 -7.03 8.79 -7.10
C ARG A 68 -7.09 9.61 -5.81
N VAL A 69 -6.19 9.36 -4.87
CA VAL A 69 -6.11 10.10 -3.59
C VAL A 69 -5.73 11.55 -3.83
N ARG A 70 -4.80 11.82 -4.77
CA ARG A 70 -4.38 13.18 -5.12
C ARG A 70 -5.46 13.98 -5.84
N LYS A 71 -6.22 13.37 -6.75
CA LYS A 71 -7.34 14.02 -7.47
C LYS A 71 -8.61 14.12 -6.62
N GLY A 72 -8.72 13.31 -5.56
CA GLY A 72 -9.84 13.30 -4.62
C GLY A 72 -9.70 14.35 -3.51
N ARG A 73 -10.14 14.01 -2.30
CA ARG A 73 -10.17 14.92 -1.15
C ARG A 73 -8.86 14.99 -0.36
N GLY A 74 -7.77 14.45 -0.93
CA GLY A 74 -6.46 14.41 -0.29
C GLY A 74 -6.27 13.26 0.71
N LEU A 75 -5.02 13.07 1.14
CA LEU A 75 -4.56 11.92 1.92
C LEU A 75 -5.18 11.84 3.32
N ILE A 76 -5.30 12.99 4.00
CA ILE A 76 -5.80 13.07 5.38
C ILE A 76 -7.29 12.73 5.43
N HIS A 77 -8.07 13.26 4.48
CA HIS A 77 -9.49 12.92 4.36
C HIS A 77 -9.68 11.44 3.98
N PHE A 78 -8.83 10.89 3.12
CA PHE A 78 -8.87 9.46 2.80
C PHE A 78 -8.59 8.59 4.03
N HIS A 79 -7.61 8.98 4.84
CA HIS A 79 -7.32 8.33 6.12
C HIS A 79 -8.48 8.47 7.11
N GLY A 80 -9.08 9.66 7.24
CA GLY A 80 -10.25 9.90 8.07
C GLY A 80 -11.46 9.06 7.66
N MET A 81 -11.66 8.88 6.35
CA MET A 81 -12.69 8.00 5.80
C MET A 81 -12.43 6.52 6.14
N LEU A 82 -11.18 6.04 6.00
CA LEU A 82 -10.79 4.67 6.36
C LEU A 82 -10.98 4.38 7.85
N MET A 83 -10.65 5.35 8.71
CA MET A 83 -10.84 5.22 10.16
C MET A 83 -12.28 5.50 10.63
N ASN A 84 -13.20 5.80 9.71
CA ASN A 84 -14.54 6.28 10.02
C ASN A 84 -14.53 7.43 11.05
N ASN A 85 -13.48 8.27 11.00
CA ASN A 85 -13.27 9.33 11.95
C ASN A 85 -13.89 10.63 11.41
N LYS A 86 -14.98 11.06 12.05
CA LYS A 86 -15.73 12.27 11.67
C LYS A 86 -14.94 13.57 11.88
N GLU A 87 -13.92 13.58 12.73
CA GLU A 87 -13.11 14.77 13.00
C GLU A 87 -12.14 15.07 11.86
N LEU A 88 -11.58 14.02 11.24
CA LEU A 88 -10.67 14.10 10.10
C LEU A 88 -11.41 14.19 8.75
N ASN A 89 -12.72 13.98 8.74
CA ASN A 89 -13.60 13.98 7.57
C ASN A 89 -14.30 15.33 7.34
N LYS A 90 -14.06 16.31 8.22
CA LYS A 90 -14.57 17.69 8.06
C LYS A 90 -13.66 18.44 7.07
N PRO A 91 -14.24 19.20 6.12
CA PRO A 91 -13.48 19.99 5.15
C PRO A 91 -12.68 21.12 5.81
#